data_AF-A0A511YQV1-F1
#
_entry.id   AF-A0A511YQV1-F1
#
_cell.length_a   1.000
_cell.length_b   1.000
_cell.length_c   1.000
_cell.angle_alpha   90.00
_cell.angle_beta   90.00
_cell.angle_gamma   90.00
#
_symmetry.space_group_name_H-M   'P 1'
#
loop_
_entity.id
_entity.type
_entity.pdbx_description
1 polymer ?
#
loop_
_entity_poly.entity_id
_entity_poly.type
_entity_poly.pdbx_seq_one_letter_code
_entity_poly.pdbx_strand_id
1 'polypeptide(L)'
;MEAYNFETAIKPFFWVASDKTFSVCLNAGTYKPEIFEWRKDEGFEGNGYDWASLAKVFLEEKRPDLAEDIRFDPEADMFCAYSENPDKLKEFITGFKETCENELQIQDLFLKAEID
;
A
#
# COMPACT_ATOMS: atom_id res chain seq x y z
N MET A 1 -18.44 10.13 14.52
CA MET A 1 -17.83 11.10 13.59
C MET A 1 -16.38 10.77 13.22
N GLU A 2 -15.64 9.99 14.04
CA GLU A 2 -14.23 9.68 13.76
C GLU A 2 -13.98 8.73 12.57
N ALA A 3 -14.84 7.71 12.37
CA ALA A 3 -14.67 6.76 11.26
C ALA A 3 -14.74 7.43 9.87
N TYR A 4 -15.55 8.49 9.74
CA TYR A 4 -15.70 9.24 8.48
C TYR A 4 -14.41 9.99 8.07
N ASN A 5 -13.57 10.36 9.06
CA ASN A 5 -12.30 11.03 8.79
C ASN A 5 -11.22 10.05 8.33
N PHE A 6 -11.15 8.86 8.93
CA PHE A 6 -10.13 7.88 8.58
C PHE A 6 -10.31 7.33 7.17
N GLU A 7 -11.49 6.77 6.85
CA GLU A 7 -11.73 6.18 5.52
C GLU A 7 -11.60 7.22 4.40
N THR A 8 -11.90 8.49 4.68
CA THR A 8 -11.68 9.59 3.73
C THR A 8 -10.20 9.94 3.59
N ALA A 9 -9.44 9.93 4.70
CA ALA A 9 -8.01 10.25 4.70
C ALA A 9 -7.16 9.22 3.95
N ILE A 10 -7.57 7.95 3.97
CA ILE A 10 -6.84 6.89 3.27
C ILE A 10 -7.22 6.76 1.79
N LYS A 11 -8.22 7.47 1.28
CA LYS A 11 -8.59 7.40 -0.15
C LYS A 11 -7.38 7.69 -1.05
N PRO A 12 -7.15 6.91 -2.11
CA PRO A 12 -8.09 5.97 -2.73
C PRO A 12 -8.07 4.54 -2.16
N PHE A 13 -7.28 4.27 -1.12
CA PHE A 13 -7.38 3.01 -0.40
C PHE A 13 -8.72 2.91 0.33
N PHE A 14 -9.22 1.69 0.51
CA PHE A 14 -10.46 1.43 1.22
C PHE A 14 -10.28 0.32 2.25
N TRP A 15 -10.93 0.51 3.40
CA TRP A 15 -10.86 -0.40 4.53
C TRP A 15 -11.95 -1.47 4.44
N VAL A 16 -11.59 -2.73 4.68
CA VAL A 16 -12.50 -3.87 4.70
C VAL A 16 -12.34 -4.57 6.05
N ALA A 17 -13.43 -4.70 6.80
CA ALA A 17 -13.45 -5.44 8.06
C ALA A 17 -14.11 -6.81 7.85
N SER A 18 -13.41 -7.87 8.23
CA SER A 18 -13.93 -9.25 8.34
C SER A 18 -14.01 -9.67 9.80
N ASP A 19 -14.56 -10.85 10.08
CA ASP A 19 -14.86 -11.31 11.46
C ASP A 19 -13.61 -11.41 12.37
N LYS A 20 -12.42 -11.65 11.79
CA LYS A 20 -11.15 -11.82 12.54
C LYS A 20 -9.97 -11.02 11.99
N THR A 21 -10.13 -10.44 10.82
CA THR A 21 -9.04 -9.76 10.10
C THR A 21 -9.57 -8.48 9.49
N PHE A 22 -8.65 -7.56 9.29
CA PHE A 22 -8.90 -6.30 8.61
C PHE A 22 -8.00 -6.24 7.39
N SER A 23 -8.51 -5.66 6.32
CA SER A 23 -7.78 -5.48 5.08
C SER A 23 -7.89 -4.04 4.61
N VAL A 24 -6.85 -3.58 3.91
CA VAL A 24 -6.86 -2.35 3.16
C VAL A 24 -6.53 -2.67 1.71
N CYS A 25 -7.37 -2.18 0.81
CA CYS A 25 -7.30 -2.52 -0.60
C CYS A 25 -7.22 -1.26 -1.47
N LEU A 26 -6.70 -1.43 -2.67
CA LEU A 26 -6.64 -0.39 -3.71
C LEU A 26 -6.86 -1.04 -5.07
N ASN A 27 -7.75 -0.45 -5.88
CA ASN A 27 -7.92 -0.87 -7.26
C ASN A 27 -6.73 -0.41 -8.11
N ALA A 28 -6.07 -1.34 -8.77
CA ALA A 28 -4.93 -1.09 -9.64
C ALA A 28 -5.27 -0.10 -10.76
N GLY A 29 -4.25 0.64 -11.22
CA GLY A 29 -4.37 1.60 -12.32
C GLY A 29 -5.18 2.88 -12.02
N THR A 30 -5.78 3.03 -10.83
CA THR A 30 -6.61 4.21 -10.50
C THR A 30 -5.86 5.30 -9.72
N TYR A 31 -4.75 4.93 -9.08
CA TYR A 31 -3.98 5.81 -8.21
C TYR A 31 -2.55 5.91 -8.71
N LYS A 32 -2.06 7.15 -8.87
CA LYS A 32 -0.69 7.49 -9.26
C LYS A 32 -0.06 6.56 -10.34
N PRO A 33 -0.76 6.26 -11.46
CA PRO A 33 -0.21 5.40 -12.50
C PRO A 33 1.11 5.92 -13.09
N GLU A 34 1.35 7.23 -13.03
CA GLU A 34 2.57 7.89 -13.48
C GLU A 34 3.86 7.39 -12.79
N ILE A 35 3.75 6.83 -11.59
CA ILE A 35 4.91 6.31 -10.84
C ILE A 35 5.44 5.03 -11.48
N PHE A 36 4.52 4.15 -11.90
CA PHE A 36 4.88 2.87 -12.51
C PHE A 36 5.30 3.02 -13.97
N GLU A 37 4.79 4.04 -14.68
CA GLU A 37 5.25 4.37 -16.04
C GLU A 37 6.76 4.62 -16.13
N TRP A 38 7.39 5.11 -15.06
CA TRP A 38 8.84 5.35 -15.05
C TRP A 38 9.68 4.07 -15.09
N ARG A 39 9.20 2.98 -14.50
CA ARG A 39 9.87 1.66 -14.50
C ARG A 39 9.14 0.63 -15.34
N LYS A 40 8.32 1.07 -16.28
CA LYS A 40 7.56 0.19 -17.18
C LYS A 40 8.44 -0.71 -18.03
N ASP A 41 9.59 -0.19 -18.46
CA ASP A 41 10.58 -0.97 -19.22
C ASP A 41 11.19 -2.12 -18.40
N GLU A 42 11.12 -2.05 -17.07
CA GLU A 42 11.57 -3.11 -16.18
C GLU A 42 10.48 -4.18 -15.96
N GLY A 43 9.21 -3.86 -16.24
CA GLY A 43 8.07 -4.78 -16.13
C GLY A 43 6.97 -4.33 -15.17
N PHE A 44 7.09 -3.15 -14.56
CA PHE A 44 6.03 -2.60 -13.69
C PHE A 44 4.84 -2.10 -14.52
N GLU A 45 3.63 -2.42 -14.08
CA GLU A 45 2.37 -2.08 -14.75
C GLU A 45 1.46 -1.19 -13.90
N GLY A 46 1.77 -1.03 -12.61
CA GLY A 46 0.89 -0.41 -11.61
C GLY A 46 -0.25 -1.33 -11.18
N ASN A 47 -0.02 -2.64 -11.28
CA ASN A 47 -0.93 -3.70 -10.86
C ASN A 47 -0.85 -3.90 -9.32
N GLY A 48 -1.71 -4.76 -8.75
CA GLY A 48 -1.71 -4.96 -7.30
C GLY A 48 -0.41 -5.55 -6.74
N TYR A 49 0.32 -6.35 -7.54
CA TYR A 49 1.62 -6.90 -7.16
C TYR A 49 2.69 -5.81 -7.06
N ASP A 50 2.70 -4.87 -8.01
CA ASP A 50 3.63 -3.74 -8.00
C ASP A 50 3.43 -2.85 -6.77
N TRP A 51 2.17 -2.60 -6.42
CA TRP A 51 1.80 -1.89 -5.19
C TRP A 51 2.23 -2.66 -3.93
N ALA A 52 2.15 -3.99 -3.94
CA ALA A 52 2.62 -4.82 -2.85
C ALA A 52 4.16 -4.78 -2.72
N SER A 53 4.90 -4.83 -3.83
CA SER A 53 6.36 -4.65 -3.82
C SER A 53 6.75 -3.29 -3.24
N LEU A 54 6.09 -2.22 -3.64
CA LEU A 54 6.31 -0.88 -3.06
C LEU A 54 6.00 -0.84 -1.55
N ALA A 55 4.90 -1.48 -1.12
CA ALA A 55 4.51 -1.54 0.28
C ALA A 55 5.47 -2.38 1.13
N LYS A 56 6.05 -3.45 0.59
CA LYS A 56 7.11 -4.24 1.25
C LYS A 56 8.32 -3.38 1.55
N VAL A 57 8.82 -2.62 0.55
CA VAL A 57 9.96 -1.70 0.75
C VAL A 57 9.62 -0.63 1.79
N PHE A 58 8.40 -0.08 1.79
CA PHE A 58 7.96 0.86 2.81
C PHE A 58 8.06 0.26 4.23
N LEU A 59 7.60 -0.98 4.42
CA LEU A 59 7.73 -1.67 5.71
C LEU A 59 9.19 -1.87 6.09
N GLU A 60 10.05 -2.30 5.16
CA GLU A 60 11.46 -2.54 5.44
C GLU A 60 12.23 -1.26 5.81
N GLU A 61 12.00 -0.17 5.08
CA GLU A 61 12.78 1.07 5.21
C GLU A 61 12.20 2.07 6.22
N LYS A 62 10.87 2.14 6.35
CA LYS A 62 10.18 3.19 7.13
C LYS A 62 9.53 2.65 8.39
N ARG A 63 8.95 1.46 8.34
CA ARG A 63 8.13 0.88 9.42
C ARG A 63 8.46 -0.60 9.68
N PRO A 64 9.72 -0.96 9.98
CA PRO A 64 10.09 -2.35 10.23
C PRO A 64 9.37 -2.92 11.46
N ASP A 65 8.90 -2.03 12.36
CA ASP A 65 8.05 -2.35 13.52
C ASP A 65 6.65 -2.86 13.17
N LEU A 66 6.23 -2.77 11.91
CA LEU A 66 4.96 -3.28 11.38
C LEU A 66 5.12 -4.50 10.47
N ALA A 67 6.34 -4.84 10.05
CA ALA A 67 6.57 -5.87 9.02
C ALA A 67 6.06 -7.26 9.40
N GLU A 68 6.06 -7.59 10.70
CA GLU A 68 5.54 -8.89 11.19
C GLU A 68 4.01 -8.92 11.31
N ASP A 69 3.37 -7.75 11.46
CA ASP A 69 1.93 -7.61 11.66
C ASP A 69 1.15 -7.51 10.34
N ILE A 70 1.80 -7.05 9.27
CA ILE A 70 1.17 -6.76 7.98
C ILE A 70 1.51 -7.87 6.98
N ARG A 71 0.48 -8.44 6.37
CA ARG A 71 0.59 -9.43 5.30
C ARG A 71 -0.02 -8.88 4.02
N PHE A 72 0.41 -9.40 2.88
CA PHE A 72 -0.07 -8.99 1.57
C PHE A 72 -0.73 -10.18 0.86
N ASP A 73 -1.81 -9.90 0.14
CA ASP A 73 -2.51 -10.86 -0.73
C ASP A 73 -3.00 -10.15 -2.00
N PRO A 74 -2.08 -9.58 -2.80
CA PRO A 74 -2.46 -8.80 -3.98
C PRO A 74 -2.96 -9.69 -5.12
N GLU A 75 -3.83 -9.12 -5.95
CA GLU A 75 -4.25 -9.62 -7.24
C GLU A 75 -3.82 -8.63 -8.34
N ALA A 76 -3.88 -9.04 -9.61
CA ALA A 76 -3.46 -8.17 -10.71
C ALA A 76 -4.26 -6.85 -10.75
N ASP A 77 -5.55 -6.89 -10.45
CA ASP A 77 -6.44 -5.73 -10.45
C ASP A 77 -6.58 -5.05 -9.08
N MET A 78 -6.02 -5.63 -8.01
CA MET A 78 -6.22 -5.14 -6.65
C MET A 78 -5.01 -5.36 -5.76
N PHE A 79 -4.48 -4.29 -5.18
CA PHE A 79 -3.61 -4.39 -4.01
C PHE A 79 -4.44 -4.74 -2.77
N CYS A 80 -3.93 -5.64 -1.93
CA CYS A 80 -4.53 -5.98 -0.65
C CYS A 80 -3.43 -6.22 0.40
N ALA A 81 -3.55 -5.53 1.53
CA ALA A 81 -2.77 -5.79 2.74
C ALA A 81 -3.73 -6.05 3.90
N TYR A 82 -3.39 -6.99 4.78
CA TYR A 82 -4.26 -7.40 5.88
C TYR A 82 -3.50 -7.67 7.18
N SER A 83 -4.23 -7.56 8.29
CA SER A 83 -3.73 -7.86 9.63
C SER A 83 -4.86 -8.30 10.56
N GLU A 84 -4.52 -9.10 11.57
CA GLU A 84 -5.41 -9.36 12.72
C GLU A 84 -5.41 -8.17 13.71
N ASN A 85 -4.41 -7.29 13.63
CA ASN A 85 -4.30 -6.10 14.47
C ASN A 85 -4.75 -4.84 13.70
N PRO A 86 -5.96 -4.32 13.97
CA PRO A 86 -6.50 -3.17 13.24
C PRO A 86 -5.70 -1.89 13.48
N ASP A 87 -5.09 -1.72 14.65
CA ASP A 87 -4.34 -0.49 14.96
C ASP A 87 -3.02 -0.46 14.19
N LYS A 88 -2.33 -1.60 14.09
CA LYS A 88 -1.14 -1.77 13.25
C LYS A 88 -1.44 -1.55 11.77
N LEU A 89 -2.57 -2.08 11.28
CA LEU A 89 -2.98 -1.88 9.88
C LEU A 89 -3.35 -0.42 9.59
N LYS A 90 -4.00 0.28 10.54
CA LYS A 90 -4.27 1.73 10.42
C LYS A 90 -2.98 2.53 10.36
N GLU A 91 -2.03 2.24 11.25
CA GLU A 91 -0.71 2.91 11.25
C GLU A 91 0.04 2.68 9.94
N PHE A 92 0.01 1.44 9.43
CA PHE A 92 0.59 1.11 8.13
C PHE A 92 -0.04 1.95 7.02
N ILE A 93 -1.37 1.91 6.86
CA ILE A 93 -1.99 2.57 5.72
C ILE A 93 -1.90 4.09 5.80
N THR A 94 -1.98 4.68 6.99
CA THR A 94 -1.80 6.13 7.14
C THR A 94 -0.40 6.54 6.73
N GLY A 95 0.64 5.86 7.24
CA GLY A 95 2.03 6.17 6.88
C GLY A 95 2.36 5.89 5.41
N PHE A 96 1.83 4.77 4.88
CA PHE A 96 2.00 4.42 3.47
C PHE A 96 1.33 5.45 2.57
N LYS A 97 0.09 5.87 2.89
CA LYS A 97 -0.63 6.91 2.15
C LYS A 97 0.11 8.24 2.15
N GLU A 98 0.62 8.68 3.29
CA GLU A 98 1.42 9.91 3.40
C GLU A 98 2.69 9.84 2.53
N THR A 99 3.32 8.67 2.52
CA THR A 99 4.50 8.40 1.69
C THR A 99 4.15 8.43 0.21
N CYS A 100 3.01 7.85 -0.20
CA CYS A 100 2.54 7.90 -1.57
C CYS A 100 2.23 9.34 -2.06
N GLU A 101 1.80 10.24 -1.17
CA GLU A 101 1.59 11.65 -1.51
C GLU A 101 2.87 12.48 -1.57
N ASN A 102 3.99 11.96 -1.08
CA ASN A 102 5.28 12.62 -1.19
C ASN A 102 6.07 12.05 -2.37
N GLU A 103 6.07 12.77 -3.50
CA GLU A 103 6.70 12.35 -4.75
C GLU A 103 8.15 11.86 -4.58
N LEU A 104 8.95 12.56 -3.77
CA LEU A 104 10.34 12.17 -3.53
C LEU A 104 10.45 10.86 -2.75
N GLN A 105 9.60 10.66 -1.75
CA GLN A 105 9.64 9.45 -0.93
C GLN A 105 9.11 8.24 -1.68
N ILE A 106 8.00 8.37 -2.40
CA ILE A 106 7.46 7.26 -3.19
C ILE A 106 8.42 6.86 -4.31
N GLN A 107 9.08 7.81 -4.97
CA GLN A 107 10.10 7.50 -5.98
C GLN A 107 11.33 6.81 -5.37
N ASP A 108 11.82 7.26 -4.22
CA ASP A 108 12.95 6.63 -3.52
C ASP A 108 12.65 5.18 -3.11
N LEU A 109 11.44 4.93 -2.59
CA LEU A 109 11.00 3.57 -2.27
C LEU A 109 10.82 2.74 -3.54
N PHE A 110 10.21 3.31 -4.57
CA PHE A 110 9.94 2.57 -5.79
C PHE A 110 11.22 2.20 -6.52
N LEU A 111 12.31 2.97 -6.42
CA LEU A 111 13.64 2.59 -6.93
C LEU A 111 14.18 1.27 -6.34
N LYS A 112 13.77 0.93 -5.12
CA LYS A 112 14.21 -0.26 -4.40
C LYS A 112 13.21 -1.42 -4.52
N ALA A 113 12.03 -1.17 -5.12
CA ALA A 113 11.03 -2.20 -5.32
C ALA A 113 11.52 -3.23 -6.35
N GLU A 114 11.30 -4.50 -6.05
CA GLU A 114 11.62 -5.60 -6.96
C GLU A 114 10.33 -6.15 -7.58
N ILE A 115 10.44 -6.61 -8.84
CA ILE A 115 9.37 -7.33 -9.52
C ILE A 115 9.44 -8.78 -9.01
N ASP A 116 8.36 -9.22 -8.38
CA ASP A 116 8.20 -10.60 -7.87
C ASP A 116 7.70 -11.51 -9.01
#